data_AF-A0A956I2D1-F1
#
_entry.id   AF-A0A956I2D1-F1
#
_cell.length_a   1.000
_cell.length_b   1.000
_cell.length_c   1.000
_cell.angle_alpha   90.00
_cell.angle_beta   90.00
_cell.angle_gamma   90.00
#
_symmetry.space_group_name_H-M   'P 1'
#
loop_
_entity.id
_entity.type
_entity.pdbx_description
1 polymer ?
#
loop_
_entity_poly.entity_id
_entity_poly.type
_entity_poly.pdbx_seq_one_letter_code
_entity_poly.pdbx_strand_id
1 'polypeptide(L)' 'MQARKQQFKVGDKAVYPAKGVAEVVSIEEKDIAGNRLQFYVLRLLDTEHKIMV' A
#
# COMPACT_ATOMS: atom_id res chain seq x y z
N MET A 1 -17.53 -17.26 -6.61
CA MET A 1 -17.66 -15.92 -5.99
C MET A 1 -16.44 -15.11 -6.39
N GLN A 2 -16.59 -14.06 -7.18
CA GLN A 2 -15.44 -13.22 -7.56
C GLN A 2 -15.07 -12.34 -6.37
N ALA A 3 -13.84 -12.48 -5.84
CA ALA A 3 -13.31 -11.52 -4.90
C ALA A 3 -13.24 -10.17 -5.62
N ARG A 4 -14.07 -9.20 -5.22
CA ARG A 4 -13.95 -7.82 -5.68
C ARG A 4 -12.57 -7.34 -5.30
N LYS A 5 -11.75 -7.00 -6.29
CA LYS A 5 -10.45 -6.35 -6.10
C LYS A 5 -10.75 -4.94 -5.57
N GLN A 6 -10.91 -4.80 -4.25
CA GLN A 6 -11.09 -3.50 -3.62
C GLN A 6 -9.76 -2.76 -3.70
N GLN A 7 -9.76 -1.60 -4.36
CA GLN A 7 -8.64 -0.66 -4.34
C GLN A 7 -8.53 -0.14 -2.91
N PHE A 8 -7.33 -0.24 -2.32
CA PHE A 8 -7.10 0.35 -1.01
C PHE A 8 -7.19 1.88 -1.08
N LYS A 9 -7.63 2.47 0.03
CA LYS A 9 -7.70 3.92 0.24
C LYS A 9 -6.78 4.30 1.40
N VAL A 10 -6.42 5.58 1.46
CA VAL A 10 -5.68 6.12 2.62
C VAL A 10 -6.50 5.91 3.88
N GLY A 11 -5.85 5.39 4.93
CA GLY A 11 -6.45 4.98 6.20
C GLY A 11 -6.85 3.49 6.27
N ASP A 12 -6.90 2.79 5.13
CA ASP A 12 -7.17 1.35 5.12
C ASP A 12 -6.02 0.59 5.79
N LYS A 13 -6.38 -0.45 6.53
CA LYS A 13 -5.42 -1.37 7.17
C LYS A 13 -5.28 -2.64 6.35
N ALA A 14 -4.05 -3.04 6.09
CA ALA A 14 -3.70 -4.22 5.33
C ALA A 14 -2.66 -5.05 6.09
N VAL A 15 -2.66 -6.36 5.88
CA VAL A 15 -1.64 -7.25 6.43
C VAL A 15 -0.46 -7.30 5.46
N TYR A 16 0.72 -6.88 5.93
CA TYR A 16 1.97 -7.06 5.20
C TYR A 16 2.60 -8.39 5.64
N PRO A 17 2.75 -9.38 4.74
CA PRO A 17 3.21 -10.73 5.10
C PRO A 17 4.47 -10.70 5.98
N ALA A 18 4.47 -11.50 7.04
CA ALA A 18 5.55 -11.62 8.03
C ALA A 18 5.93 -10.35 8.82
N LYS A 19 5.33 -9.17 8.55
CA LYS A 19 5.62 -7.91 9.27
C LYS A 19 4.44 -7.31 10.01
N GLY A 20 3.27 -7.95 9.98
CA GLY A 20 2.10 -7.53 10.75
C GLY A 20 1.17 -6.59 9.99
N VAL A 21 0.54 -5.66 10.71
CA VAL A 21 -0.47 -4.76 10.16
C VAL A 21 0.19 -3.44 9.71
N ALA A 22 -0.17 -3.00 8.52
CA ALA A 22 0.21 -1.71 7.98
C ALA A 22 -1.02 -0.88 7.64
N GLU A 23 -0.87 0.43 7.70
CA GLU A 23 -1.88 1.40 7.27
C GLU A 23 -1.43 2.10 5.98
N VAL A 24 -2.33 2.25 5.03
CA VAL A 24 -2.09 3.03 3.81
C VAL A 24 -2.06 4.50 4.19
N VAL A 25 -0.88 5.12 4.10
CA VAL A 25 -0.69 6.53 4.46
C VAL A 25 -0.72 7.47 3.26
N SER A 26 -0.39 6.96 2.07
CA SER A 26 -0.54 7.70 0.82
C SER A 26 -0.64 6.74 -0.37
N ILE A 27 -1.13 7.28 -1.48
CA ILE A 27 -1.17 6.62 -2.78
C ILE A 27 -0.46 7.57 -3.74
N GLU A 28 0.60 7.12 -4.38
CA GLU A 28 1.45 7.92 -5.25
C GLU A 28 1.44 7.37 -6.68
N GLU A 29 1.57 8.23 -7.68
CA GLU A 29 1.77 7.82 -9.07
C GLU A 29 3.20 8.20 -9.48
N LYS A 30 3.93 7.26 -10.09
CA LYS A 30 5.28 7.48 -10.59
C LYS A 30 5.42 6.99 -12.01
N ASP A 31 6.16 7.75 -12.82
CA ASP A 31 6.58 7.31 -14.14
C ASP A 31 7.87 6.50 -14.01
N ILE A 32 7.81 5.21 -14.36
CA ILE A 32 8.95 4.30 -14.36
C ILE A 32 9.08 3.70 -15.75
N ALA A 33 10.19 3.99 -16.41
CA ALA A 33 10.47 3.54 -17.78
C ALA A 33 9.35 3.89 -18.78
N GLY A 34 8.74 5.07 -18.65
CA GLY A 34 7.66 5.54 -19.52
C GLY A 34 6.27 4.99 -19.17
N ASN A 35 6.15 4.23 -18.06
CA ASN A 35 4.89 3.71 -17.58
C ASN A 35 4.48 4.41 -16.29
N ARG A 36 3.27 4.97 -16.27
CA ARG A 36 2.67 5.50 -15.04
C ARG A 36 2.15 4.35 -14.19
N LEU A 37 2.76 4.17 -13.04
CA LEU A 37 2.43 3.14 -12.07
C LEU A 37 1.95 3.78 -10.78
N GLN A 38 0.90 3.22 -10.20
CA GLN A 38 0.36 3.63 -8.92
C GLN A 38 0.97 2.76 -7.81
N PHE A 39 1.51 3.42 -6.79
CA PHE A 39 2.14 2.82 -5.63
C PHE A 39 1.35 3.14 -4.37
N TYR A 40 1.29 2.18 -3.46
CA TYR A 40 0.77 2.37 -2.11
C TYR A 40 1.92 2.58 -1.15
N VAL A 41 1.85 3.65 -0.36
CA VAL A 41 2.76 3.85 0.76
C VAL A 41 2.08 3.34 2.02
N LEU A 42 2.67 2.31 2.59
CA LEU A 42 2.23 1.64 3.80
C LEU A 42 3.13 2.04 4.97
N ARG A 43 2.54 2.34 6.12
CA ARG A 43 3.25 2.50 7.39
C ARG A 43 2.96 1.29 8.27
N LEU A 44 3.99 0.58 8.70
CA LEU A 44 3.81 -0.49 9.70
C LEU A 44 3.31 0.14 11.01
N LEU A 45 2.31 -0.45 11.65
CA LEU A 45 1.79 0.10 12.91
C LEU A 45 2.76 -0.12 14.07
N ASP A 46 3.55 -1.18 14.01
CA ASP A 46 4.48 -1.57 15.07
C ASP A 46 5.85 -0.87 14.99
N THR A 47 6.15 -0.17 13.89
CA THR A 47 7.45 0.50 13.67
C THR A 47 7.27 1.83 12.92
N GLU A 48 8.27 2.70 12.90
CA GLU A 48 8.21 3.93 12.07
C GLU A 48 8.55 3.70 10.59
N HIS A 49 8.79 2.46 10.18
CA HIS A 49 9.18 2.14 8.81
C HIS A 49 8.02 2.27 7.81
N LYS A 50 8.35 2.80 6.63
CA LYS A 50 7.43 2.92 5.49
C LYS A 50 7.85 1.97 4.37
N ILE A 51 6.86 1.40 3.69
CA ILE A 51 7.03 0.47 2.57
C ILE A 51 6.23 1.03 1.39
N MET A 52 6.82 1.05 0.19
CA MET A 52 6.13 1.41 -1.05
C MET A 52 5.96 0.15 -1.91
N VAL A 53 4.74 -0.15 -2.34
CA VAL A 53 4.39 -1.36 -3.12
C VAL A 53 3.59 -0.99 -4.35
#